data_AF-A0AAE8ZYX0-F1
#
_entry.id   AF-A0AAE8ZYX0-F1
#
_cell.length_a   1.000
_cell.length_b   1.000
_cell.length_c   1.000
_cell.angle_alpha   90.00
_cell.angle_beta   90.00
_cell.angle_gamma   90.00
#
_symmetry.space_group_name_H-M   'P 1'
#
loop_
_entity.id
_entity.type
_entity.pdbx_description
1 polymer ?
#
loop_
_entity_poly.entity_id
_entity_poly.type
_entity_poly.pdbx_seq_one_letter_code
_entity_poly.pdbx_strand_id
1 'polypeptide(L)'
;MLKVKFVTRTYKKMIILYALFGIILVLIEIIARPFAHSYNRALFTFSLNNWLVGYESLLWFLLALFVGFYNAMLAFLAVQFVFRYLALLQSKHVKKFEGIGVLGWLLYPVISGANFSTVYGLLATPDEYTDDYMRLE
;
A
#
# COMPACT_ATOMS: atom_id res chain seq x y z
N MET A 1 36.71 -2.31 -0.48
CA MET A 1 35.98 -2.10 -1.76
C MET A 1 34.83 -3.09 -2.00
N LEU A 2 34.98 -4.40 -1.70
CA LEU A 2 33.91 -5.42 -1.88
C LEU A 2 32.60 -5.12 -1.11
N LYS A 3 32.70 -4.60 0.13
CA LYS A 3 31.55 -4.32 0.99
C LYS A 3 30.59 -3.27 0.40
N VAL A 4 31.12 -2.27 -0.32
CA VAL A 4 30.33 -1.19 -0.94
C VAL A 4 29.59 -1.68 -2.19
N LYS A 5 30.24 -2.49 -3.04
CA LYS A 5 29.60 -3.10 -4.22
C LYS A 5 28.45 -4.04 -3.83
N PHE A 6 28.56 -4.68 -2.67
CA PHE A 6 27.60 -5.67 -2.19
C PHE A 6 26.29 -5.06 -1.65
N VAL A 7 26.38 -4.01 -0.81
CA VAL A 7 25.21 -3.25 -0.32
C VAL A 7 24.40 -2.69 -1.48
N THR A 8 25.08 -2.24 -2.54
CA THR A 8 24.45 -1.71 -3.76
C THR A 8 23.59 -2.76 -4.49
N ARG A 9 23.97 -4.04 -4.48
CA ARG A 9 23.25 -5.11 -5.19
C ARG A 9 21.95 -5.49 -4.50
N THR A 10 21.97 -5.63 -3.17
CA THR A 10 20.77 -5.94 -2.37
C THR A 10 19.77 -4.79 -2.41
N TYR A 11 20.28 -3.57 -2.26
CA TYR A 11 19.46 -2.37 -2.35
C TYR A 11 18.73 -2.23 -3.69
N LYS A 12 19.42 -2.51 -4.79
CA LYS A 12 18.83 -2.51 -6.14
C LYS A 12 17.64 -3.46 -6.25
N LYS A 13 17.71 -4.66 -5.64
CA LYS A 13 16.59 -5.61 -5.65
C LYS A 13 15.38 -5.06 -4.89
N MET A 14 15.59 -4.44 -3.73
CA MET A 14 14.49 -3.88 -2.95
C MET A 14 13.80 -2.72 -3.68
N ILE A 15 14.54 -1.86 -4.39
CA ILE A 15 13.95 -0.80 -5.23
C ILE A 15 13.15 -1.39 -6.39
N ILE A 16 13.66 -2.44 -7.06
CA ILE A 16 12.93 -3.10 -8.15
C ILE A 16 11.61 -3.67 -7.62
N LEU A 17 11.62 -4.31 -6.45
CA LEU A 17 10.40 -4.79 -5.80
C LEU A 17 9.43 -3.64 -5.49
N TYR A 18 9.91 -2.54 -4.91
CA TYR A 18 9.08 -1.35 -4.68
C TYR A 18 8.40 -0.85 -5.96
N ALA A 19 9.15 -0.78 -7.07
CA ALA A 19 8.61 -0.35 -8.35
C ALA A 19 7.54 -1.32 -8.88
N LEU A 20 7.73 -2.63 -8.74
CA LEU A 20 6.72 -3.63 -9.13
C LEU A 20 5.44 -3.49 -8.31
N PHE A 21 5.54 -3.32 -7.00
CA PHE A 21 4.38 -3.06 -6.14
C PHE A 21 3.68 -1.74 -6.50
N GLY A 22 4.45 -0.70 -6.86
CA GLY A 22 3.90 0.57 -7.35
C GLY A 22 3.13 0.42 -8.66
N ILE A 23 3.62 -0.38 -9.61
CA ILE A 23 2.90 -0.68 -10.85
C ILE A 23 1.58 -1.38 -10.53
N ILE A 24 1.58 -2.37 -9.63
CA ILE A 24 0.36 -3.06 -9.21
C ILE A 24 -0.63 -2.08 -8.57
N LEU A 25 -0.16 -1.19 -7.68
CA LEU A 25 -1.01 -0.16 -7.06
C LEU A 25 -1.66 0.74 -8.11
N VAL A 26 -0.90 1.21 -9.11
CA VAL A 26 -1.42 2.07 -10.17
C VAL A 26 -2.44 1.32 -11.05
N LEU A 27 -2.22 0.04 -11.34
CA LEU A 27 -3.21 -0.78 -12.06
C LEU A 27 -4.53 -0.89 -11.29
N ILE A 28 -4.45 -1.10 -9.97
CA ILE A 28 -5.62 -1.11 -9.09
C ILE A 28 -6.30 0.27 -9.12
N GLU A 29 -5.54 1.36 -9.03
CA GLU A 29 -6.07 2.74 -9.06
C GLU A 29 -6.83 3.06 -10.36
N ILE A 30 -6.29 2.66 -11.51
CA ILE A 30 -6.93 2.88 -12.81
C ILE A 30 -8.29 2.17 -12.89
N ILE A 31 -8.37 0.95 -12.33
CA ILE A 31 -9.60 0.16 -12.34
C ILE A 31 -10.56 0.62 -11.25
N ALA A 32 -10.09 0.89 -10.03
CA ALA A 32 -10.94 1.27 -8.91
C ALA A 32 -11.43 2.72 -8.98
N ARG A 33 -10.64 3.61 -9.60
CA ARG A 33 -10.81 5.07 -9.56
C ARG A 33 -11.25 5.55 -8.18
N PRO A 34 -10.45 5.28 -7.14
CA PRO A 34 -10.81 5.60 -5.77
C PRO A 34 -10.83 7.11 -5.60
N PHE A 35 -11.91 7.62 -5.03
CA PHE A 35 -12.01 9.01 -4.62
C PHE A 35 -12.35 9.05 -3.14
N ALA A 36 -11.46 9.68 -2.36
CA ALA A 36 -11.67 9.95 -0.96
C ALA A 36 -12.11 11.41 -0.82
N HIS A 37 -13.32 11.62 -0.27
CA HIS A 37 -13.80 12.95 0.04
C HIS A 37 -14.07 13.06 1.53
N SER A 38 -13.61 14.17 2.13
CA SER A 38 -13.91 14.50 3.51
C SER A 38 -14.86 15.67 3.51
N TYR A 39 -16.09 15.42 3.93
CA TYR A 39 -17.13 16.43 4.00
C TYR A 39 -17.66 16.54 5.43
N ASN A 40 -17.56 17.75 6.00
CA ASN A 40 -17.97 18.12 7.35
C ASN A 40 -17.36 17.22 8.45
N ARG A 41 -18.05 16.15 8.89
CA ARG A 41 -17.61 15.23 9.96
C ARG A 41 -17.34 13.81 9.48
N ALA A 42 -17.42 13.57 8.18
CA ALA A 42 -17.31 12.24 7.63
C ALA A 42 -16.24 12.14 6.54
N LEU A 43 -15.70 10.94 6.38
CA LEU A 43 -14.75 10.60 5.35
C LEU A 43 -15.32 9.40 4.61
N PHE A 44 -15.60 9.59 3.33
CA PHE A 44 -16.18 8.56 2.48
C PHE A 44 -15.26 8.30 1.30
N THR A 45 -15.25 7.05 0.90
CA THR A 45 -14.39 6.54 -0.17
C THR A 45 -15.27 5.80 -1.16
N PHE A 46 -15.39 6.37 -2.35
CA PHE A 46 -16.23 5.85 -3.42
C PHE A 46 -15.44 5.69 -4.70
N SER A 47 -15.98 4.90 -5.61
CA SER A 47 -15.42 4.69 -6.94
C SER A 47 -16.07 5.65 -7.93
N LEU A 48 -15.25 6.36 -8.72
CA LEU A 48 -15.70 7.16 -9.87
C LEU A 48 -15.68 6.36 -11.17
N ASN A 49 -15.77 5.02 -11.09
CA ASN A 49 -15.73 4.17 -12.25
C ASN A 49 -17.09 4.12 -12.97
N ASN A 50 -17.11 4.56 -14.23
CA ASN A 50 -18.32 4.59 -15.06
C ASN A 50 -18.51 3.35 -15.95
N TRP A 51 -17.57 2.40 -15.92
CA TRP A 51 -17.55 1.18 -16.74
C TRP A 51 -17.95 -0.08 -15.97
N LEU A 52 -17.80 -0.08 -14.64
CA LEU A 52 -18.12 -1.20 -13.74
C LEU A 52 -19.49 -1.05 -13.05
N VAL A 53 -20.42 -0.34 -13.69
CA VAL A 53 -21.76 -0.09 -13.16
C VAL A 53 -22.50 -1.42 -13.00
N GLY A 54 -22.93 -1.73 -11.76
CA GLY A 54 -23.60 -3.00 -11.41
C GLY A 54 -22.70 -4.05 -10.75
N TYR A 55 -21.39 -3.79 -10.63
CA TYR A 55 -20.44 -4.66 -9.91
C TYR A 55 -19.99 -4.05 -8.58
N GLU A 56 -20.94 -3.62 -7.75
CA GLU A 56 -20.68 -2.92 -6.48
C GLU A 56 -19.76 -3.70 -5.52
N SER A 57 -19.98 -5.01 -5.37
CA SER A 57 -19.12 -5.85 -4.51
C SER A 57 -17.67 -5.90 -5.00
N LEU A 58 -17.45 -5.88 -6.32
CA LEU A 58 -16.11 -5.88 -6.90
C LEU A 58 -15.45 -4.52 -6.68
N LEU A 59 -16.18 -3.42 -6.93
CA LEU A 59 -15.68 -2.06 -6.71
C LEU A 59 -15.30 -1.85 -5.25
N TRP A 60 -16.14 -2.26 -4.31
CA TRP A 60 -15.84 -2.19 -2.88
C TRP A 60 -14.59 -3.00 -2.51
N PHE A 61 -14.47 -4.23 -3.00
CA PHE A 61 -13.28 -5.05 -2.80
C PHE A 61 -12.02 -4.36 -3.33
N LEU A 62 -12.12 -3.73 -4.51
CA LEU A 62 -11.00 -3.07 -5.15
C LEU A 62 -10.58 -1.77 -4.44
N LEU A 63 -11.54 -1.03 -3.86
CA LEU A 63 -11.26 0.10 -2.96
C LEU A 63 -10.54 -0.37 -1.69
N ALA A 64 -11.01 -1.45 -1.05
CA ALA A 64 -10.35 -2.02 0.12
C ALA A 64 -8.93 -2.52 -0.21
N LEU A 65 -8.74 -3.11 -1.39
CA LEU A 65 -7.45 -3.55 -1.90
C LEU A 65 -6.52 -2.34 -2.14
N PHE A 66 -7.03 -1.27 -2.75
CA PHE A 66 -6.28 -0.04 -2.99
C PHE A 66 -5.76 0.58 -1.68
N VAL A 67 -6.62 0.74 -0.68
CA VAL A 67 -6.24 1.27 0.64
C VAL A 67 -5.16 0.40 1.30
N GLY A 68 -5.29 -0.93 1.21
CA GLY A 68 -4.29 -1.87 1.71
C GLY A 68 -2.94 -1.75 1.00
N PHE A 69 -2.93 -1.74 -0.33
CA PHE A 69 -1.71 -1.62 -1.13
C PHE A 69 -1.03 -0.26 -0.97
N TYR A 70 -1.81 0.82 -0.82
CA TYR A 70 -1.29 2.16 -0.54
C TYR A 70 -0.54 2.17 0.81
N ASN A 71 -1.14 1.62 1.86
CA ASN A 71 -0.49 1.48 3.16
C ASN A 71 0.75 0.55 3.11
N ALA A 72 0.67 -0.55 2.36
CA ALA A 72 1.82 -1.44 2.15
C ALA A 72 2.98 -0.71 1.46
N MET A 73 2.70 0.13 0.46
CA MET A 73 3.72 0.94 -0.22
C MET A 73 4.37 1.95 0.73
N LEU A 74 3.60 2.62 1.59
CA LEU A 74 4.15 3.51 2.62
C LEU A 74 5.06 2.75 3.61
N ALA A 75 4.63 1.60 4.09
CA ALA A 75 5.45 0.75 4.96
C ALA A 75 6.73 0.28 4.25
N PHE A 76 6.64 -0.09 2.97
CA PHE A 76 7.81 -0.49 2.18
C PHE A 76 8.78 0.68 1.99
N LEU A 77 8.26 1.89 1.76
CA LEU A 77 9.06 3.10 1.67
C LEU A 77 9.79 3.39 2.99
N ALA A 78 9.13 3.22 4.14
CA ALA A 78 9.79 3.34 5.45
C ALA A 78 10.95 2.35 5.61
N VAL A 79 10.77 1.09 5.19
CA VAL A 79 11.83 0.07 5.18
C VAL A 79 13.03 0.50 4.32
N GLN A 80 12.80 1.18 3.19
CA GLN A 80 13.90 1.74 2.37
C GLN A 80 14.71 2.77 3.14
N PHE A 81 14.06 3.66 3.89
CA PHE A 81 14.75 4.66 4.70
C PHE A 81 15.57 4.03 5.82
N VAL A 82 15.01 3.03 6.51
CA VAL A 82 15.74 2.27 7.54
C VAL A 82 16.96 1.57 6.95
N PHE A 83 16.82 0.93 5.79
CA PHE A 83 17.94 0.30 5.10
C PHE A 83 19.04 1.32 4.76
N ARG A 84 18.67 2.47 4.17
CA ARG A 84 19.62 3.54 3.83
C ARG A 84 20.37 4.05 5.06
N TYR A 85 19.66 4.25 6.17
CA TYR A 85 20.26 4.68 7.43
C TYR A 85 21.28 3.66 7.96
N LEU A 86 20.92 2.38 8.01
CA LEU A 86 21.81 1.31 8.47
C LEU A 86 23.04 1.12 7.54
N ALA A 87 22.84 1.30 6.23
CA ALA A 87 23.91 1.25 5.25
C ALA A 87 24.93 2.39 5.42
N LEU A 88 24.45 3.60 5.71
CA LEU A 88 25.28 4.78 5.97
C LEU A 88 26.15 4.61 7.21
N LEU A 89 25.59 4.01 8.27
CA LEU A 89 26.34 3.66 9.50
C LEU A 89 27.27 2.45 9.34
N GLN A 90 27.34 1.84 8.15
CA GLN A 90 28.09 0.60 7.88
C GLN A 90 27.79 -0.53 8.88
N SER A 91 26.56 -0.56 9.41
CA SER A 91 26.16 -1.46 10.49
C SER A 91 26.21 -2.92 10.03
N LYS A 92 26.58 -3.83 10.95
CA LYS A 92 26.49 -5.28 10.72
C LYS A 92 25.05 -5.73 10.45
N HIS A 93 24.05 -4.94 10.85
CA HIS A 93 22.63 -5.24 10.64
C HIS A 93 22.18 -5.14 9.17
N VAL A 94 22.96 -4.52 8.28
CA VAL A 94 22.66 -4.51 6.84
C VAL A 94 22.62 -5.93 6.27
N LYS A 95 23.40 -6.86 6.84
CA LYS A 95 23.35 -8.28 6.47
C LYS A 95 22.01 -8.96 6.76
N LYS A 96 21.19 -8.42 7.67
CA LYS A 96 19.83 -8.93 7.92
C LYS A 96 18.87 -8.64 6.76
N PHE A 97 19.24 -7.74 5.86
CA PHE A 97 18.47 -7.42 4.65
C PHE A 97 18.91 -8.28 3.46
N GLU A 98 19.68 -9.34 3.67
CA GLU A 98 20.19 -10.20 2.60
C GLU A 98 19.52 -11.58 2.60
N GLY A 99 19.50 -12.21 1.43
CA GLY A 99 18.93 -13.54 1.24
C GLY A 99 17.47 -13.61 1.69
N ILE A 100 17.17 -14.56 2.59
CA ILE A 100 15.84 -14.78 3.18
C ILE A 100 15.37 -13.57 4.02
N GLY A 101 16.30 -12.77 4.54
CA GLY A 101 15.98 -11.56 5.30
C GLY A 101 15.17 -10.54 4.48
N VAL A 102 15.38 -10.47 3.17
CA VAL A 102 14.56 -9.63 2.26
C VAL A 102 13.09 -10.04 2.33
N LEU A 103 12.82 -11.35 2.39
CA LEU A 103 11.45 -11.88 2.51
C LEU A 103 10.82 -11.47 3.84
N GLY A 104 11.58 -11.55 4.94
CA GLY A 104 11.13 -11.11 6.26
C GLY A 104 10.77 -9.62 6.30
N TRP A 105 11.58 -8.77 5.67
CA TRP A 105 11.30 -7.34 5.56
C TRP A 105 10.17 -7.01 4.58
N LEU A 106 9.84 -7.91 3.65
CA LEU A 106 8.71 -7.78 2.74
C LEU A 106 7.39 -8.22 3.38
N LEU A 107 7.44 -9.15 4.35
CA LEU A 107 6.26 -9.53 5.13
C LEU A 107 5.70 -8.36 5.95
N TYR A 108 6.56 -7.48 6.47
CA TYR A 108 6.12 -6.32 7.25
C TYR A 108 5.11 -5.41 6.50
N PRO A 109 5.42 -4.88 5.29
CA PRO A 109 4.47 -4.10 4.53
C PRO A 109 3.24 -4.90 4.08
N VAL A 110 3.37 -6.21 3.79
CA VAL A 110 2.23 -7.07 3.44
C VAL A 110 1.25 -7.21 4.61
N ILE A 111 1.76 -7.46 5.83
CA ILE A 111 0.93 -7.57 7.04
C ILE A 111 0.27 -6.23 7.34
N SER A 112 1.01 -5.13 7.22
CA SER A 112 0.46 -3.78 7.39
C SER A 112 -0.68 -3.51 6.41
N GLY A 113 -0.47 -3.77 5.12
CA GLY A 113 -1.50 -3.59 4.09
C GLY A 113 -2.72 -4.49 4.30
N ALA A 114 -2.51 -5.76 4.66
CA ALA A 114 -3.60 -6.68 4.96
C ALA A 114 -4.41 -6.24 6.18
N ASN A 115 -3.74 -5.75 7.23
CA ASN A 115 -4.43 -5.22 8.41
C ASN A 115 -5.31 -4.01 8.05
N PHE A 116 -4.76 -3.02 7.35
CA PHE A 116 -5.51 -1.84 6.94
C PHE A 116 -6.67 -2.16 5.97
N SER A 117 -6.45 -3.07 5.02
CA SER A 117 -7.51 -3.55 4.12
C SER A 117 -8.63 -4.25 4.89
N THR A 118 -8.28 -5.07 5.89
CA THR A 118 -9.27 -5.75 6.75
C THR A 118 -10.07 -4.77 7.59
N VAL A 119 -9.40 -3.81 8.23
CA VAL A 119 -10.06 -2.77 9.05
C VAL A 119 -11.01 -1.94 8.19
N TYR A 120 -10.56 -1.54 7.00
CA TYR A 120 -11.40 -0.84 6.04
C TYR A 120 -12.61 -1.70 5.63
N GLY A 121 -12.40 -2.98 5.32
CA GLY A 121 -13.48 -3.89 4.93
C GLY A 121 -14.51 -4.18 6.03
N LEU A 122 -14.16 -3.97 7.30
CA LEU A 122 -15.08 -4.18 8.43
C LEU A 122 -15.81 -2.90 8.85
N LEU A 123 -15.16 -1.74 8.75
CA LEU A 123 -15.67 -0.47 9.27
C LEU A 123 -16.20 0.47 8.18
N ALA A 124 -15.72 0.35 6.94
CA ALA A 124 -16.11 1.16 5.79
C ALA A 124 -16.92 0.33 4.79
N THR A 125 -17.88 -0.44 5.31
CA THR A 125 -18.88 -1.12 4.47
C THR A 125 -19.86 -0.09 3.88
N PRO A 126 -20.37 -0.28 2.66
CA PRO A 126 -21.39 0.60 2.11
C PRO A 126 -22.62 0.60 3.02
N ASP A 127 -23.11 1.79 3.37
CA ASP A 127 -24.25 1.97 4.24
C ASP A 127 -25.19 3.07 3.72
N GLU A 128 -26.51 2.85 3.86
CA GLU A 128 -27.53 3.78 3.35
C GLU A 128 -27.49 5.14 4.05
N TYR A 129 -27.01 5.19 5.30
CA TYR A 129 -26.92 6.45 6.05
C TYR A 129 -25.87 7.39 5.46
N THR A 130 -24.72 6.85 5.08
CA THR A 130 -23.66 7.55 4.34
C THR A 130 -24.14 8.04 2.99
N ASP A 131 -24.87 7.21 2.24
CA ASP A 131 -25.40 7.58 0.92
C ASP A 131 -26.41 8.74 1.03
N ASP A 132 -27.31 8.69 2.02
CA ASP A 132 -28.25 9.78 2.28
C ASP A 132 -27.54 11.05 2.76
N TYR A 133 -26.46 10.91 3.56
CA TYR A 133 -25.65 12.05 4.00
C TYR A 133 -24.93 12.73 2.82
N MET A 134 -24.46 11.96 1.83
CA MET A 134 -23.85 12.50 0.62
C MET A 134 -24.83 13.22 -0.30
N ARG A 135 -26.14 12.91 -0.24
CA ARG A 135 -27.16 13.66 -1.01
C ARG A 135 -27.43 15.06 -0.47
N LEU A 136 -27.01 15.34 0.78
CA LEU A 136 -27.17 16.64 1.43
C LEU A 136 -26.01 17.60 1.14
N GLU A 137 -24.95 17.12 0.50
CA GLU A 137 -23.85 17.92 -0.05
C GLU A 137 -24.26 18.64 -1.35
#